data_AF-K2EJ80-F1
#
_entry.id   AF-K2EJ80-F1
#
_cell.length_a   1.000
_cell.length_b   1.000
_cell.length_c   1.000
_cell.angle_alpha   90.00
_cell.angle_beta   90.00
_cell.angle_gamma   90.00
#
_symmetry.space_group_name_H-M   'P 1'
#
loop_
_entity.id
_entity.type
_entity.pdbx_description
1 polymer ?
#
loop_
_entity_poly.entity_id
_entity_poly.type
_entity_poly.pdbx_seq_one_letter_code
_entity_poly.pdbx_strand_id
1 'polypeptide(L)' 'MAKKNEWKSQSVKELEAAVRELDRELFYLKNELATQKKIEKPHLLKAKRKEKARILTILTQKNKEKEAV' A
#
# COMPACT_ATOMS: atom_id res chain seq x y z
N MET A 1 -2.93 -9.14 -11.59
CA MET A 1 -2.40 -9.83 -10.39
C MET A 1 -0.94 -10.26 -10.64
N ALA A 2 0.00 -9.32 -10.72
CA ALA A 2 1.43 -9.61 -10.94
C ALA A 2 2.33 -9.19 -9.76
N LYS A 3 1.89 -8.21 -8.96
CA LYS A 3 2.73 -7.57 -7.94
C LYS A 3 3.05 -8.40 -6.69
N LYS A 4 2.36 -9.49 -6.35
CA LYS A 4 2.57 -10.12 -5.02
C LYS A 4 3.99 -10.70 -4.84
N ASN A 5 4.63 -11.15 -5.92
CA ASN A 5 5.97 -11.72 -5.85
C ASN A 5 7.06 -10.63 -5.82
N GLU A 6 6.87 -9.53 -6.53
CA GLU A 6 7.85 -8.40 -6.53
C GLU A 6 8.05 -7.82 -5.13
N TRP A 7 6.97 -7.76 -4.33
CA TRP A 7 7.01 -7.18 -2.99
C TRP A 7 7.68 -8.09 -1.97
N LYS A 8 7.73 -9.41 -2.23
CA LYS A 8 8.48 -10.33 -1.37
C LYS A 8 9.98 -10.17 -1.55
N SER A 9 10.42 -9.88 -2.77
CA SER A 9 11.83 -9.66 -3.11
C SER A 9 12.36 -8.30 -2.64
N GLN A 10 11.50 -7.33 -2.42
CA GLN A 10 11.88 -6.01 -1.90
C GLN A 10 12.35 -6.06 -0.44
N SER A 11 13.25 -5.13 -0.11
CA SER A 11 13.74 -4.92 1.26
C SER A 11 12.67 -4.28 2.14
N VAL A 12 12.78 -4.46 3.46
CA VAL A 12 11.84 -3.86 4.44
C VAL A 12 11.74 -2.34 4.25
N LYS A 13 12.86 -1.67 3.99
CA LYS A 13 12.91 -0.21 3.77
C LYS A 13 12.15 0.22 2.51
N GLU A 14 12.25 -0.54 1.43
CA GLU A 14 11.51 -0.26 0.19
C GLU A 14 10.01 -0.48 0.38
N LEU A 15 9.62 -1.52 1.12
CA LEU A 15 8.23 -1.79 1.47
C LEU A 15 7.64 -0.67 2.32
N GLU A 16 8.38 -0.15 3.29
CA GLU A 16 7.98 1.01 4.09
C GLU A 16 7.86 2.28 3.24
N ALA A 17 8.80 2.52 2.33
CA ALA A 17 8.75 3.65 1.40
C ALA A 17 7.50 3.56 0.49
N ALA A 18 7.20 2.37 -0.02
CA ALA A 18 6.01 2.13 -0.83
C ALA A 18 4.70 2.32 -0.04
N VAL A 19 4.66 1.96 1.24
CA VAL A 19 3.51 2.26 2.11
C VAL A 19 3.31 3.77 2.26
N ARG A 20 4.40 4.52 2.48
CA ARG A 20 4.33 5.99 2.59
C ARG A 20 3.82 6.64 1.30
N GLU A 21 4.24 6.12 0.15
CA GLU A 21 3.77 6.59 -1.15
C GLU A 21 2.27 6.34 -1.33
N LEU A 22 1.80 5.12 -1.01
CA LEU A 22 0.38 4.80 -1.07
C LEU A 22 -0.47 5.63 -0.09
N ASP A 23 0.09 6.00 1.06
CA ASP A 23 -0.59 6.89 2.00
C ASP A 23 -0.73 8.31 1.46
N ARG A 24 0.29 8.83 0.77
CA ARG A 24 0.19 10.10 0.04
C ARG A 24 -0.88 10.03 -1.04
N GLU A 25 -0.86 9.01 -1.89
CA GLU A 25 -1.86 8.84 -2.95
C GLU A 25 -3.29 8.72 -2.39
N LEU A 26 -3.48 7.94 -1.32
CA LEU A 26 -4.78 7.82 -0.65
C LEU A 26 -5.23 9.15 -0.04
N PHE A 27 -4.31 9.94 0.49
CA PHE A 27 -4.62 11.27 1.00
C PHE A 27 -5.06 12.21 -0.12
N TYR A 28 -4.35 12.22 -1.25
CA TYR A 28 -4.76 13.01 -2.42
C TYR A 28 -6.14 12.61 -2.94
N LEU A 29 -6.40 11.31 -3.11
CA LEU A 29 -7.71 10.82 -3.57
C LEU A 29 -8.85 11.16 -2.58
N LYS A 30 -8.58 11.17 -1.27
CA LYS A 30 -9.55 11.58 -0.25
C LYS A 30 -9.80 13.08 -0.27
N ASN A 31 -8.76 13.89 -0.44
CA ASN A 31 -8.90 15.35 -0.55
C ASN A 31 -9.63 15.73 -1.82
N GLU A 32 -9.34 15.07 -2.93
CA GLU A 32 -10.06 15.25 -4.18
C GLU A 32 -11.56 14.93 -4.00
N LEU A 33 -11.89 13.81 -3.35
CA LEU A 33 -13.28 13.49 -3.00
C LEU A 33 -13.94 14.59 -2.16
N ALA A 34 -13.24 15.08 -1.13
CA ALA A 34 -13.78 16.07 -0.21
C ALA A 34 -13.99 17.43 -0.89
N THR A 35 -13.08 17.83 -1.77
CA THR A 35 -13.10 19.14 -2.45
C THR A 35 -14.01 19.15 -3.67
N GLN A 36 -13.95 18.12 -4.52
CA GLN A 36 -14.67 18.07 -5.79
C GLN A 36 -16.05 17.39 -5.67
N LYS A 37 -16.36 16.73 -4.54
CA LYS A 37 -17.56 15.88 -4.31
C LYS A 37 -17.75 14.77 -5.36
N LYS A 38 -16.79 14.56 -6.24
CA LYS A 38 -16.68 13.49 -7.22
C LYS A 38 -15.28 12.92 -7.14
N ILE A 39 -15.18 11.60 -7.26
CA ILE A 39 -13.92 10.92 -7.57
C ILE A 39 -14.02 10.47 -9.01
N GLU A 40 -13.06 10.83 -9.86
CA GLU A 40 -13.01 10.33 -11.24
C GLU A 40 -12.88 8.81 -11.30
N LYS A 41 -12.10 8.22 -10.38
CA LYS A 41 -11.75 6.80 -10.39
C LYS A 41 -11.91 6.14 -9.00
N PRO A 42 -13.13 5.88 -8.54
CA PRO A 42 -13.39 5.35 -7.19
C PRO A 42 -12.77 3.96 -6.97
N HIS A 43 -12.59 3.19 -8.05
CA HIS A 43 -11.90 1.91 -8.02
C HIS A 43 -10.42 2.02 -7.60
N LEU A 44 -9.76 3.15 -7.85
CA LEU A 44 -8.37 3.37 -7.43
C LEU A 44 -8.26 3.42 -5.91
N LEU A 45 -9.20 4.07 -5.21
CA LEU A 45 -9.19 4.12 -3.76
C LEU A 45 -9.21 2.70 -3.15
N LYS A 46 -10.10 1.84 -3.68
CA LYS A 46 -10.20 0.44 -3.25
C LYS A 46 -8.95 -0.37 -3.62
N ALA A 47 -8.43 -0.17 -4.82
CA ALA A 47 -7.23 -0.85 -5.30
C ALA A 47 -6.00 -0.50 -4.44
N LYS A 48 -5.77 0.80 -4.19
CA LYS A 48 -4.65 1.32 -3.39
C LYS A 48 -4.73 0.92 -1.92
N ARG A 49 -5.92 0.91 -1.32
CA ARG A 49 -6.12 0.34 0.04
C ARG A 49 -5.76 -1.14 0.10
N LYS A 50 -6.18 -1.93 -0.89
CA LYS A 50 -5.87 -3.36 -0.96
C LYS A 50 -4.38 -3.60 -1.23
N GLU A 51 -3.76 -2.77 -2.04
CA GLU A 51 -2.31 -2.76 -2.26
C GLU A 51 -1.60 -2.53 -0.93
N LYS A 52 -1.89 -1.42 -0.22
CA LYS A 52 -1.32 -1.12 1.11
C LYS A 52 -1.44 -2.28 2.10
N ALA A 53 -2.63 -2.88 2.21
CA ALA A 53 -2.88 -3.99 3.12
C ALA A 53 -2.00 -5.22 2.80
N ARG A 54 -1.72 -5.48 1.51
CA ARG A 54 -0.82 -6.57 1.10
C ARG A 54 0.61 -6.33 1.53
N ILE A 55 1.11 -5.11 1.39
CA ILE A 55 2.47 -4.72 1.80
C ILE A 55 2.64 -4.90 3.30
N LEU A 56 1.68 -4.37 4.07
CA LEU A 56 1.69 -4.48 5.51
C LEU A 56 1.69 -5.94 5.95
N THR A 57 0.91 -6.79 5.27
CA THR A 57 0.95 -8.24 5.53
C THR A 57 2.33 -8.84 5.28
N ILE A 58 3.01 -8.47 4.19
CA ILE A 58 4.36 -8.94 3.87
C ILE A 58 5.39 -8.42 4.89
N LEU A 59 5.27 -7.17 5.32
CA LEU A 59 6.10 -6.58 6.38
C LEU A 59 5.93 -7.33 7.70
N THR A 60 4.69 -7.60 8.12
CA THR A 60 4.42 -8.40 9.32
C THR A 60 5.01 -9.81 9.20
N GLN A 61 4.89 -10.45 8.03
CA GLN A 61 5.49 -11.77 7.79
C GLN A 61 7.02 -11.73 7.91
N LYS A 62 7.68 -10.77 7.26
CA LYS A 62 9.14 -10.59 7.34
C LYS A 62 9.62 -10.29 8.77
N ASN A 63 8.86 -9.50 9.54
CA ASN A 63 9.20 -9.21 10.93
C ASN A 63 9.06 -10.45 11.82
N LYS A 64 7.99 -11.24 11.65
CA LYS A 64 7.83 -12.51 12.36
C LYS A 64 8.91 -13.54 12.01
N GLU A 65 9.30 -13.63 10.74
CA GLU A 65 10.41 -14.48 10.31
C GLU A 65 11.74 -14.05 10.96
N LYS A 66 11.96 -12.74 11.15
CA LYS A 66 13.14 -12.21 11.84
C LYS A 66 13.15 -12.49 13.34
N GLU A 67 12.00 -12.48 14.02
CA GLU A 67 11.89 -12.74 15.46
C GLU A 67 11.95 -14.24 15.80
N ALA A 68 11.69 -15.12 14.82
CA ALA A 68 11.71 -16.57 14.99
C ALA A 68 13.11 -17.20 14.79
N VAL A 69 14.12 -16.40 14.46
CA VAL A 69 15.53 -16.80 14.25
C VAL A 69 16.37 -16.20 15.37
#